data_AF-A0A512BVV3-F1
#
_entry.id   AF-A0A512BVV3-F1
#
_cell.length_a   1.000
_cell.length_b   1.000
_cell.length_c   1.000
_cell.angle_alpha   90.00
_cell.angle_beta   90.00
_cell.angle_gamma   90.00
#
_symmetry.space_group_name_H-M   'P 1'
#
loop_
_entity.id
_entity.type
_entity.pdbx_description
1 polymer ?
#
loop_
_entity_poly.entity_id
_entity_poly.type
_entity_poly.pdbx_seq_one_letter_code
_entity_poly.pdbx_strand_id
1 'polypeptide(L)'
;MPFAASTSHQQNSAPSSVSFQADADLRRIQVGQTLADVERHLIIDTLAYCLGNRTHAAKILGISIRTLRNKLNEYMDAGIPVPEPGQKHSVA
;
A
#
# COMPACT_ATOMS: atom_id res chain seq x y z
N MET A 1 -19.42 14.40 58.64
CA MET A 1 -18.46 13.38 58.15
C MET A 1 -19.14 12.53 57.07
N PRO A 2 -18.96 12.82 55.76
CA PRO A 2 -19.32 11.87 54.70
C PRO A 2 -18.18 11.67 53.68
N PHE A 3 -17.88 10.43 53.29
CA PHE A 3 -17.62 10.11 51.87
C PHE A 3 -17.62 8.60 51.66
N ALA A 4 -18.61 8.11 50.93
CA ALA A 4 -18.73 6.73 50.49
C ALA A 4 -18.88 6.68 48.97
N ALA A 5 -18.41 5.57 48.42
CA ALA A 5 -18.71 4.96 47.12
C ALA A 5 -17.98 5.48 45.86
N SER A 6 -17.13 4.58 45.36
CA SER A 6 -17.22 3.96 44.03
C SER A 6 -17.27 4.86 42.81
N THR A 7 -16.28 4.73 41.93
CA THR A 7 -16.52 4.17 40.59
C THR A 7 -15.22 4.04 39.79
N SER A 8 -15.03 2.82 39.32
CA SER A 8 -14.23 2.39 38.18
C SER A 8 -14.04 3.44 37.07
N HIS A 9 -12.80 3.65 36.64
CA HIS A 9 -12.54 3.94 35.23
C HIS A 9 -11.23 3.32 34.78
N GLN A 10 -11.34 2.06 34.38
CA GLN A 10 -10.46 1.46 33.39
C GLN A 10 -10.77 2.10 32.03
N GLN A 11 -9.82 2.83 31.45
CA GLN A 11 -9.78 3.04 30.00
C GLN A 11 -8.40 2.67 29.47
N ASN A 12 -8.27 1.37 29.20
CA ASN A 12 -7.37 0.81 28.21
C ASN A 12 -7.88 1.26 26.83
N SER A 13 -7.37 2.38 26.32
CA SER A 13 -7.57 2.77 24.93
C SER A 13 -6.33 2.35 24.14
N ALA A 14 -6.53 1.28 23.38
CA ALA A 14 -5.65 0.64 22.42
C ALA A 14 -4.45 1.47 21.94
N PRO A 15 -3.23 0.89 21.88
CA PRO A 15 -2.37 1.25 20.76
C PRO A 15 -3.08 0.68 19.53
N SER A 16 -3.79 1.52 18.77
CA SER A 16 -3.97 1.24 17.35
C SER A 16 -2.59 1.36 16.71
N SER A 17 -1.78 0.33 16.95
CA SER A 17 -0.58 0.02 16.23
C SER A 17 -1.02 -0.15 14.79
N VAL A 18 -0.88 0.92 14.01
CA VAL A 18 -0.87 0.81 12.57
C VAL A 18 0.37 0.01 12.28
N SER A 19 0.19 -1.31 12.22
CA SER A 19 1.19 -2.25 11.76
C SER A 19 1.39 -1.96 10.28
N PHE A 20 2.12 -0.90 9.96
CA PHE A 20 2.89 -0.86 8.73
C PHE A 20 4.00 -1.89 8.93
N GLN A 21 3.62 -3.16 8.80
CA GLN A 21 4.58 -4.22 8.58
C GLN A 21 5.31 -3.79 7.31
N ALA A 22 6.52 -3.31 7.53
CA ALA A 22 7.53 -3.19 6.51
C ALA A 22 7.87 -4.62 6.07
N ASP A 23 6.95 -5.25 5.34
CA ASP A 23 7.24 -6.34 4.42
C ASP A 23 7.99 -5.71 3.22
N ALA A 24 9.18 -5.20 3.51
CA ALA A 24 10.29 -5.20 2.56
C ALA A 24 10.91 -6.60 2.51
N ASP A 25 10.14 -7.63 2.89
CA ASP A 25 10.41 -9.02 2.56
C ASP A 25 10.37 -9.11 1.04
N LEU A 26 11.49 -9.58 0.47
CA LEU A 26 11.60 -9.84 -0.95
C LEU A 26 10.43 -10.72 -1.36
N ARG A 27 9.39 -10.15 -2.01
CA ARG A 27 8.21 -10.90 -2.41
C ARG A 27 8.68 -12.10 -3.25
N ARG A 28 8.63 -13.27 -2.63
CA ARG A 28 9.03 -14.51 -3.29
C ARG A 28 7.98 -14.79 -4.35
N ILE A 29 8.38 -14.70 -5.62
CA ILE A 29 7.53 -15.11 -6.73
C ILE A 29 7.26 -16.61 -6.56
N GLN A 30 6.01 -16.95 -6.28
CA GLN A 30 5.61 -18.34 -6.11
C GLN A 30 5.41 -18.99 -7.48
N VAL A 31 6.04 -20.15 -7.70
CA VAL A 31 5.84 -20.93 -8.92
C VAL A 31 4.38 -21.40 -8.98
N GLY A 32 3.66 -21.03 -10.04
CA GLY A 32 2.23 -21.29 -10.19
C GLY A 32 1.36 -20.03 -10.21
N GLN A 33 1.89 -18.85 -9.87
CA GLN A 33 1.19 -17.58 -10.11
C GLN A 33 1.19 -17.21 -11.59
N THR A 34 0.12 -16.52 -12.02
CA THR A 34 0.05 -16.00 -13.39
C THR A 34 1.02 -14.83 -13.55
N LEU A 35 1.54 -14.65 -14.77
CA LEU A 35 2.38 -13.49 -15.07
C LEU A 35 1.64 -12.17 -14.82
N ALA A 36 0.33 -12.13 -15.07
CA ALA A 36 -0.50 -10.96 -14.84
C ALA A 36 -0.55 -10.56 -13.36
N ASP A 37 -0.67 -11.52 -12.44
CA ASP A 37 -0.68 -11.24 -11.00
C ASP A 37 0.70 -10.80 -10.49
N VAL A 38 1.77 -11.47 -10.94
CA VAL A 38 3.15 -11.10 -10.59
C VAL A 38 3.46 -9.69 -11.08
N GLU A 39 3.13 -9.40 -12.33
CA GLU A 39 3.34 -8.09 -12.93
C GLU A 39 2.55 -6.99 -12.21
N ARG A 40 1.28 -7.24 -11.90
CA ARG A 40 0.43 -6.30 -11.16
C ARG A 40 1.05 -5.95 -9.81
N HIS A 41 1.45 -6.95 -9.03
CA HIS A 41 2.06 -6.73 -7.74
C HIS A 41 3.36 -5.93 -7.86
N LEU A 42 4.22 -6.27 -8.80
CA LEU A 42 5.44 -5.51 -9.07
C LEU A 42 5.15 -4.04 -9.43
N ILE A 43 4.13 -3.76 -10.24
CA ILE A 43 3.75 -2.39 -10.61
C ILE A 43 3.27 -1.60 -9.38
N ILE A 44 2.40 -2.19 -8.55
CA ILE A 44 1.87 -1.52 -7.36
C ILE A 44 2.98 -1.26 -6.34
N ASP A 45 3.82 -2.26 -6.07
CA ASP A 45 4.91 -2.14 -5.10
C ASP A 45 5.96 -1.10 -5.56
N THR A 46 6.32 -1.09 -6.85
CA THR A 46 7.22 -0.06 -7.38
C THR A 46 6.61 1.34 -7.37
N LEU A 47 5.30 1.47 -7.56
CA LEU A 47 4.61 2.76 -7.44
C LEU A 47 4.58 3.26 -5.99
N ALA A 48 4.36 2.35 -5.04
CA ALA A 48 4.45 2.65 -3.61
C ALA A 48 5.88 3.10 -3.25
N TYR A 49 6.90 2.38 -3.73
CA TYR A 49 8.30 2.74 -3.55
C TYR A 49 8.66 4.09 -4.20
N CYS A 50 8.02 4.44 -5.31
CA CYS A 50 8.23 5.72 -6.00
C CYS A 50 7.34 6.86 -5.49
N LEU A 51 6.56 6.66 -4.43
CA LEU A 51 5.61 7.63 -3.89
C LEU A 51 4.62 8.16 -4.96
N GLY A 52 4.15 7.29 -5.85
CA GLY A 52 3.21 7.66 -6.92
C GLY A 52 3.84 8.33 -8.14
N ASN A 53 5.18 8.41 -8.23
CA ASN A 53 5.86 8.92 -9.42
C ASN A 53 5.89 7.90 -10.57
N ARG A 54 4.83 7.90 -11.39
CA ARG A 54 4.66 7.00 -12.54
C ARG A 54 5.85 7.00 -13.51
N THR A 55 6.45 8.16 -13.79
CA THR A 55 7.62 8.26 -14.69
C THR A 55 8.84 7.53 -14.13
N HIS A 56 9.05 7.60 -12.81
CA HIS A 56 10.18 6.93 -12.17
C HIS A 56 9.93 5.43 -12.02
N ALA A 57 8.72 5.03 -11.63
CA ALA A 57 8.31 3.64 -11.58
C ALA A 57 8.45 2.94 -12.94
N ALA A 58 8.01 3.60 -14.03
CA ALA A 58 8.18 3.09 -15.40
C ALA A 58 9.66 2.85 -15.74
N LYS A 59 10.55 3.77 -15.35
CA LYS A 59 12.00 3.64 -15.57
C LYS A 59 12.61 2.47 -14.78
N ILE A 60 12.16 2.24 -13.55
CA ILE A 60 12.61 1.12 -12.70
C ILE A 60 12.11 -0.22 -13.25
N LEU A 61 10.85 -0.27 -13.70
CA LEU A 61 10.25 -1.46 -14.32
C LEU A 61 10.79 -1.75 -15.73
N GLY A 62 11.47 -0.79 -16.36
CA GLY A 62 11.99 -0.93 -17.73
C GLY A 62 10.92 -0.88 -18.83
N ILE A 63 9.73 -0.33 -18.53
CA ILE A 63 8.64 -0.17 -19.50
C ILE A 63 8.40 1.31 -19.83
N SER A 64 7.74 1.57 -20.97
CA SER A 64 7.34 2.94 -21.30
C SER A 64 6.26 3.45 -20.33
N ILE A 65 6.28 4.75 -20.04
CA ILE A 65 5.22 5.44 -19.28
C ILE A 65 3.83 5.23 -19.90
N ARG A 66 3.74 5.04 -21.22
CA ARG A 66 2.47 4.72 -21.89
C ARG A 66 1.94 3.36 -21.48
N THR A 67 2.79 2.35 -21.50
CA THR A 67 2.46 0.98 -21.08
C THR A 67 2.06 0.96 -19.61
N LEU A 68 2.80 1.67 -18.75
CA LEU A 68 2.46 1.78 -17.34
C LEU A 68 1.07 2.41 -17.14
N ARG A 69 0.74 3.48 -17.90
CA ARG A 69 -0.57 4.13 -17.84
C ARG A 69 -1.69 3.21 -18.34
N ASN A 70 -1.47 2.47 -19.42
CA ASN A 70 -2.45 1.51 -19.93
C ASN A 70 -2.75 0.43 -18.88
N LYS A 71 -1.70 -0.16 -18.27
CA LYS A 71 -1.86 -1.14 -17.20
C LYS A 71 -2.57 -0.58 -15.98
N LEU A 72 -2.26 0.66 -15.61
CA LEU A 72 -2.99 1.34 -14.54
C LEU A 72 -4.49 1.46 -14.84
N ASN A 73 -4.83 1.88 -16.05
CA ASN A 73 -6.23 2.02 -16.46
C ASN A 73 -6.94 0.66 -16.46
N GLU A 74 -6.29 -0.41 -16.94
CA GLU A 74 -6.80 -1.77 -16.88
C GLU A 74 -7.02 -2.23 -15.42
N TYR A 75 -6.10 -1.91 -14.51
CA TYR A 75 -6.25 -2.24 -13.10
C TYR A 75 -7.40 -1.44 -12.45
N MET A 76 -7.57 -0.17 -12.81
CA MET A 76 -8.70 0.64 -12.34
C MET A 76 -10.04 0.09 -12.86
N ASP A 77 -10.10 -0.33 -14.12
CA ASP A 77 -11.29 -0.94 -14.73
C ASP A 77 -11.63 -2.30 -14.09
N ALA A 78 -10.59 -3.08 -13.76
CA ALA A 78 -10.73 -4.32 -13.00
C ALA A 78 -11.08 -4.12 -11.51
N GLY A 79 -11.26 -2.88 -11.04
CA GLY A 79 -11.63 -2.57 -9.66
C GLY A 79 -10.49 -2.72 -8.64
N ILE A 80 -9.24 -2.72 -9.11
CA ILE A 80 -8.05 -2.91 -8.27
C ILE A 80 -7.59 -1.54 -7.76
N PRO A 81 -7.34 -1.40 -6.43
CA PRO A 81 -6.89 -0.14 -5.87
C PRO A 81 -5.48 0.19 -6.37
N VAL A 82 -5.39 1.21 -7.20
CA VAL A 82 -4.13 1.73 -7.72
C VAL A 82 -3.77 3.01 -6.96
N PRO A 83 -2.52 3.18 -6.48
CA PRO A 83 -2.08 4.41 -5.83
C PRO A 83 -2.12 5.60 -6.81
N GLU A 84 -2.74 6.69 -6.37
CA GLU A 84 -2.90 7.90 -7.19
C GLU A 84 -1.56 8.61 -7.47
N PRO A 85 -1.39 9.20 -8.67
CA PRO A 85 -0.16 9.88 -9.04
C PRO A 85 -0.02 11.17 -8.24
N GLY A 86 1.11 11.32 -7.55
CA GLY A 86 1.40 12.55 -6.81
C GLY A 86 0.72 12.65 -5.45
N GLN A 87 0.03 11.61 -4.99
CA GLN A 87 -0.43 11.55 -3.60
C GLN A 87 0.76 11.14 -2.73
N LYS A 88 1.45 12.14 -2.20
CA LYS A 88 2.37 11.95 -1.08
C LYS A 88 1.55 11.24 -0.01
N HIS A 89 1.85 9.97 0.26
CA HIS A 89 1.44 9.36 1.51
C HIS A 89 2.22 10.13 2.58
N SER A 90 1.63 11.24 3.04
CA SER A 90 2.07 12.01 4.17
C SER A 90 1.86 11.13 5.38
N VAL A 91 2.87 10.29 5.66
CA VAL A 91 3.05 9.66 6.95
C VAL A 91 3.26 10.80 7.96
N ALA A 92 2.25 11.01 8.81
CA ALA A 92 2.32 11.86 9.99
C ALA A 92 2.46 10.97 11.23
#